data_AF-A0A3E0R600-F1
#
_entry.id   AF-A0A3E0R600-F1
#
_cell.length_a   1.000
_cell.length_b   1.000
_cell.length_c   1.000
_cell.angle_alpha   90.00
_cell.angle_beta   90.00
_cell.angle_gamma   90.00
#
_symmetry.space_group_name_H-M   'P 1'
#
loop_
_entity.id
_entity.type
_entity.pdbx_description
1 polymer ?
#
loop_
_entity_poly.entity_id
_entity_poly.type
_entity_poly.pdbx_seq_one_letter_code
_entity_poly.pdbx_strand_id
1 'polypeptide(L)'
;MKSDQFPFNLPSPLEKLHLQGRDLWIKRDDLIHPIVSGNKWRKLQGFFKILAPGEPITTFGGAFSNHLPAAAFAAKHFGHPITGVVRGEELNASSNDLLKYCQAQGMALEFVPRSAFRSLRESGWTGYEGRVLPEGGAGLHAMEGCGAIWKELAHEPDHLVLASGTGTTVSGILAAMPPYCKTKVHVVSAVKGAHKERAAVQQQALAKHITLHWEDETHFGVLGKWSPSL
;
A
#
# COMPACT_ATOMS: atom_id res chain seq x y z
N MET A 1 -9.70 -8.53 -30.74
CA MET A 1 -9.79 -7.32 -29.91
C MET A 1 -10.10 -7.78 -28.49
N LYS A 2 -9.15 -7.69 -27.55
CA LYS A 2 -9.44 -7.87 -26.12
C LYS A 2 -10.18 -6.61 -25.68
N SER A 3 -11.33 -6.75 -25.04
CA SER A 3 -12.22 -5.64 -24.66
C SER A 3 -11.46 -4.50 -23.97
N ASP A 4 -11.58 -3.30 -24.52
CA ASP A 4 -10.89 -2.05 -24.15
C ASP A 4 -11.34 -1.42 -22.82
N GLN A 5 -11.79 -2.22 -21.86
CA GLN A 5 -12.11 -1.72 -20.52
C GLN A 5 -11.49 -2.59 -19.43
N PHE A 6 -10.56 -1.92 -18.75
CA PHE A 6 -9.94 -2.17 -17.44
C PHE A 6 -8.67 -3.00 -17.34
N PRO A 7 -7.68 -2.42 -16.64
CA PRO A 7 -7.31 -3.04 -15.36
C PRO A 7 -7.74 -2.22 -14.14
N PHE A 8 -7.92 -0.90 -14.21
CA PHE A 8 -8.06 -0.07 -12.99
C PHE A 8 -9.14 1.04 -13.09
N ASN A 9 -9.94 1.22 -12.02
CA ASN A 9 -11.02 2.24 -11.91
C ASN A 9 -10.48 3.52 -11.34
N LEU A 10 -10.09 4.46 -12.20
CA LEU A 10 -9.58 5.75 -11.76
C LEU A 10 -10.32 6.90 -12.47
N PRO A 11 -10.73 7.96 -11.75
CA PRO A 11 -10.66 8.08 -10.29
C PRO A 11 -11.64 7.10 -9.61
N SER A 12 -11.26 6.58 -8.44
CA SER A 12 -12.17 5.71 -7.67
C SER A 12 -13.38 6.52 -7.15
N PRO A 13 -14.55 5.90 -6.92
CA PRO A 13 -15.72 6.63 -6.43
C PRO A 13 -15.48 7.30 -5.07
N LEU A 14 -16.11 8.46 -4.86
CA LEU A 14 -16.28 9.07 -3.53
C LEU A 14 -17.76 8.93 -3.16
N GLU A 15 -18.06 8.03 -2.23
CA GLU A 15 -19.44 7.71 -1.86
C GLU A 15 -19.81 8.39 -0.55
N LYS A 16 -21.03 8.93 -0.48
CA LYS A 16 -21.59 9.48 0.74
C LYS A 16 -22.31 8.37 1.52
N LEU A 17 -21.99 8.25 2.80
CA LEU A 17 -22.61 7.32 3.75
C LEU A 17 -23.33 8.13 4.82
N HIS A 18 -24.48 7.63 5.27
CA HIS A 18 -25.19 8.19 6.41
C HIS A 18 -25.12 7.21 7.58
N LEU A 19 -24.46 7.61 8.66
CA LEU A 19 -24.23 6.76 9.82
C LEU A 19 -24.56 7.53 11.10
N GLN A 20 -25.50 7.01 11.89
CA GLN A 20 -25.90 7.58 13.20
C GLN A 20 -26.23 9.09 13.12
N GLY A 21 -26.96 9.52 12.10
CA GLY A 21 -27.33 10.93 11.91
C GLY A 21 -26.19 11.83 11.39
N ARG A 22 -25.07 11.25 10.97
CA ARG A 22 -23.90 11.98 10.44
C ARG A 22 -23.63 11.58 9.00
N ASP A 23 -23.23 12.56 8.21
CA ASP A 23 -22.75 12.35 6.86
C ASP A 23 -21.24 12.07 6.87
N LEU A 24 -20.86 10.97 6.24
CA LEU A 24 -19.48 10.54 6.05
C LEU A 24 -19.24 10.36 4.54
N TRP A 25 -17.99 10.49 4.13
CA TRP A 25 -17.58 10.13 2.77
C TRP A 25 -16.51 9.05 2.81
N ILE A 26 -16.61 8.10 1.89
CA ILE A 26 -15.63 7.05 1.70
C ILE A 26 -15.06 7.11 0.28
N LYS A 27 -13.74 7.27 0.20
CA LYS A 27 -13.02 7.14 -1.06
C LYS A 27 -12.82 5.65 -1.33
N ARG A 28 -13.58 5.11 -2.30
CA ARG A 28 -13.68 3.67 -2.61
C ARG A 28 -12.51 3.17 -3.44
N ASP A 29 -11.29 3.42 -2.97
CA ASP A 29 -10.08 2.90 -3.60
C ASP A 29 -10.09 1.36 -3.65
N ASP A 30 -10.82 0.67 -2.76
CA ASP A 30 -11.07 -0.77 -2.85
C ASP A 30 -11.71 -1.21 -4.19
N LEU A 31 -12.47 -0.32 -4.84
CA LEU A 31 -13.11 -0.56 -6.15
C LEU A 31 -12.20 -0.27 -7.35
N ILE A 32 -10.93 0.10 -7.13
CA ILE A 32 -9.96 0.31 -8.22
C ILE A 32 -9.75 -0.97 -9.02
N HIS A 33 -9.55 -2.11 -8.35
CA HIS A 33 -9.40 -3.40 -9.00
C HIS A 33 -9.76 -4.52 -8.02
N PRO A 34 -10.45 -5.60 -8.45
CA PRO A 34 -10.94 -6.67 -7.58
C PRO A 34 -9.85 -7.38 -6.75
N ILE A 35 -8.66 -7.58 -7.32
CA ILE A 35 -7.52 -8.25 -6.67
C ILE A 35 -6.42 -7.26 -6.22
N VAL A 36 -6.02 -6.34 -7.08
CA VAL A 36 -5.08 -5.27 -6.76
C VAL A 36 -5.83 -4.19 -5.98
N SER A 37 -5.92 -4.33 -4.65
CA SER A 37 -6.60 -3.32 -3.81
C SER A 37 -6.10 -1.90 -4.13
N GLY A 38 -6.96 -0.90 -3.98
CA GLY A 38 -6.65 0.46 -4.46
C GLY A 38 -5.37 1.06 -3.91
N ASN A 39 -5.15 0.98 -2.61
CA ASN A 39 -3.94 1.53 -2.01
C ASN A 39 -2.64 0.88 -2.53
N LYS A 40 -2.68 -0.36 -3.03
CA LYS A 40 -1.52 -1.01 -3.64
C LYS A 40 -1.29 -0.44 -5.03
N TRP A 41 -2.32 -0.38 -5.87
CA TRP A 41 -2.18 0.20 -7.20
C TRP A 41 -1.70 1.66 -7.14
N ARG A 42 -2.24 2.46 -6.21
CA ARG A 42 -1.81 3.84 -5.95
C ARG A 42 -0.30 3.96 -5.70
N LYS A 43 0.30 2.97 -5.03
CA LYS A 43 1.75 2.91 -4.80
C LYS A 43 2.51 2.39 -6.02
N LEU A 44 2.02 1.30 -6.62
CA LEU A 44 2.73 0.58 -7.68
C LEU A 44 2.79 1.30 -9.01
N GLN A 45 1.76 2.10 -9.36
CA GLN A 45 1.70 2.72 -10.69
C GLN A 45 2.96 3.52 -11.05
N GLY A 46 3.52 4.27 -10.11
CA GLY A 46 4.72 5.06 -10.36
C GLY A 46 5.97 4.20 -10.52
N PHE A 47 6.02 3.03 -9.87
CA PHE A 47 7.10 2.08 -10.04
C PHE A 47 7.11 1.52 -11.46
N PHE A 48 5.95 1.06 -11.95
CA PHE A 48 5.85 0.49 -13.30
C PHE A 48 6.06 1.52 -14.42
N LYS A 49 5.75 2.80 -14.17
CA LYS A 49 6.03 3.90 -15.13
C LYS A 49 7.52 4.13 -15.39
N ILE A 50 8.40 3.79 -14.45
CA ILE A 50 9.85 4.09 -14.54
C ILE A 50 10.70 2.88 -14.95
N LEU A 51 10.10 1.70 -15.12
CA LEU A 51 10.83 0.50 -15.51
C LEU A 51 11.19 0.54 -16.99
N ALA A 52 12.39 0.04 -17.32
CA ALA A 52 12.70 -0.28 -18.71
C ALA A 52 11.88 -1.50 -19.17
N PRO A 53 11.47 -1.58 -20.45
CA PRO A 53 10.70 -2.73 -20.95
C PRO A 53 11.36 -4.08 -20.62
N GLY A 54 10.61 -4.97 -19.98
CA GLY A 54 11.10 -6.30 -19.59
C GLY A 54 12.11 -6.33 -18.44
N GLU A 55 12.41 -5.19 -17.80
CA GLU A 55 13.30 -5.13 -16.63
C GLU A 55 12.77 -6.06 -15.52
N PRO A 56 13.57 -7.03 -15.04
CA PRO A 56 13.12 -7.96 -14.01
C PRO A 56 12.92 -7.25 -12.68
N ILE A 57 11.92 -7.68 -11.91
CA ILE A 57 11.54 -7.09 -10.63
C ILE A 57 11.79 -8.09 -9.51
N THR A 58 12.36 -7.63 -8.41
CA THR A 58 12.36 -8.40 -7.15
C THR A 58 11.57 -7.65 -6.09
N THR A 59 10.62 -8.33 -5.43
CA THR A 59 9.81 -7.74 -4.38
C THR A 59 9.65 -8.65 -3.17
N PHE A 60 9.14 -8.10 -2.06
CA PHE A 60 9.23 -8.72 -0.74
C PHE A 60 7.89 -8.70 -0.01
N GLY A 61 7.58 -9.75 0.74
CA GLY A 61 6.36 -9.79 1.55
C GLY A 61 6.23 -11.00 2.47
N GLY A 62 5.18 -10.99 3.29
CA GLY A 62 4.72 -12.18 4.01
C GLY A 62 3.71 -12.99 3.23
N ALA A 63 3.47 -14.22 3.69
CA ALA A 63 2.55 -15.18 3.09
C ALA A 63 1.14 -14.62 2.84
N PHE A 64 0.65 -13.73 3.70
CA PHE A 64 -0.68 -13.12 3.64
C PHE A 64 -0.64 -11.64 3.21
N SER A 65 0.43 -11.21 2.54
CA SER A 65 0.59 -9.82 2.12
C SER A 65 -0.23 -9.54 0.86
N ASN A 66 -1.13 -8.55 0.93
CA ASN A 66 -1.83 -8.04 -0.25
C ASN A 66 -0.91 -7.36 -1.28
N HIS A 67 0.36 -7.09 -0.92
CA HIS A 67 1.34 -6.51 -1.85
C HIS A 67 1.78 -7.49 -2.93
N LEU A 68 2.03 -8.76 -2.59
CA LEU A 68 2.55 -9.73 -3.56
C LEU A 68 1.56 -9.99 -4.71
N PRO A 69 0.26 -10.26 -4.47
CA PRO A 69 -0.73 -10.40 -5.54
C PRO A 69 -0.83 -9.15 -6.42
N ALA A 70 -0.77 -7.97 -5.81
CA ALA A 70 -0.83 -6.69 -6.51
C ALA A 70 0.37 -6.50 -7.46
N ALA A 71 1.58 -6.77 -6.97
CA ALA A 71 2.80 -6.70 -7.76
C ALA A 71 2.84 -7.77 -8.85
N ALA A 72 2.41 -9.00 -8.55
CA ALA A 72 2.36 -10.12 -9.51
C ALA A 72 1.42 -9.80 -10.69
N PHE A 73 0.22 -9.30 -10.40
CA PHE A 73 -0.72 -8.88 -11.44
C PHE A 73 -0.14 -7.76 -12.30
N ALA A 74 0.39 -6.71 -11.67
CA ALA A 74 0.93 -5.56 -12.40
C ALA A 74 2.12 -5.97 -13.27
N ALA A 75 3.04 -6.79 -12.77
CA ALA A 75 4.17 -7.30 -13.53
C ALA A 75 3.74 -8.10 -14.75
N LYS A 76 2.79 -9.03 -14.60
CA LYS A 76 2.23 -9.77 -15.74
C LYS A 76 1.54 -8.86 -16.74
N HIS A 77 0.76 -7.89 -16.26
CA HIS A 77 0.03 -6.95 -17.09
C HIS A 77 0.97 -6.07 -17.94
N PHE A 78 2.06 -5.59 -17.35
CA PHE A 78 3.06 -4.75 -18.02
C PHE A 78 4.21 -5.55 -18.67
N GLY A 79 4.20 -6.88 -18.59
CA GLY A 79 5.19 -7.74 -19.24
C GLY A 79 6.57 -7.79 -18.58
N HIS A 80 6.64 -7.67 -17.26
CA HIS A 80 7.89 -7.77 -16.49
C HIS A 80 8.01 -9.13 -15.79
N PRO A 81 9.16 -9.81 -15.88
CA PRO A 81 9.49 -10.92 -14.99
C PRO A 81 9.51 -10.44 -13.54
N ILE A 82 9.01 -11.26 -12.61
CA ILE A 82 8.96 -10.87 -11.19
C ILE A 82 9.26 -12.06 -10.27
N THR A 83 10.12 -11.79 -9.27
CA THR A 83 10.40 -12.68 -8.14
C THR A 83 9.82 -12.07 -6.86
N GLY A 84 9.04 -12.87 -6.12
CA GLY A 84 8.54 -12.56 -4.80
C GLY A 84 9.30 -13.32 -3.72
N VAL A 85 10.08 -12.62 -2.92
CA VAL A 85 10.77 -13.15 -1.74
C VAL A 85 9.82 -13.13 -0.56
N VAL A 86 9.50 -14.31 -0.03
CA VAL A 86 8.47 -14.55 0.99
C VAL A 86 9.12 -14.98 2.30
N ARG A 87 8.83 -14.27 3.39
CA ARG A 87 9.27 -14.71 4.73
C ARG A 87 8.52 -15.96 5.19
N GLY A 88 9.27 -16.96 5.64
CA GLY A 88 8.78 -18.26 6.10
C GLY A 88 9.22 -19.37 5.16
N GLU A 89 10.31 -20.02 5.49
CA GLU A 89 10.91 -21.14 4.79
C GLU A 89 10.05 -22.41 4.86
N GLU A 90 9.13 -22.49 5.82
CA GLU A 90 8.18 -23.59 5.96
C GLU A 90 7.05 -23.56 4.90
N LEU A 91 6.94 -22.46 4.17
CA LEU A 91 5.87 -22.21 3.21
C LEU A 91 6.26 -22.67 1.81
N ASN A 92 5.25 -22.77 0.94
CA ASN A 92 5.41 -23.01 -0.48
C ASN A 92 4.29 -22.30 -1.26
N ALA A 93 4.34 -22.37 -2.59
CA ALA A 93 3.39 -21.67 -3.46
C ALA A 93 1.91 -22.08 -3.22
N SER A 94 1.67 -23.27 -2.65
CA SER A 94 0.32 -23.77 -2.34
C SER A 94 -0.16 -23.47 -0.91
N SER A 95 0.68 -22.87 -0.05
CA SER A 95 0.36 -22.66 1.36
C SER A 95 -0.87 -21.78 1.62
N ASN A 96 -1.24 -20.89 0.69
CA ASN A 96 -2.49 -20.15 0.72
C ASN A 96 -2.87 -19.64 -0.68
N ASP A 97 -4.08 -19.10 -0.82
CA ASP A 97 -4.61 -18.69 -2.13
C ASP A 97 -3.94 -17.43 -2.71
N LEU A 98 -3.36 -16.57 -1.88
CA LEU A 98 -2.61 -15.40 -2.35
C LEU A 98 -1.29 -15.83 -3.01
N LEU A 99 -0.59 -16.79 -2.44
CA LEU A 99 0.65 -17.34 -3.02
C LEU A 99 0.35 -18.13 -4.30
N LYS A 100 -0.72 -18.95 -4.31
CA LYS A 100 -1.19 -19.63 -5.53
C LYS A 100 -1.51 -18.62 -6.63
N TYR A 101 -2.19 -17.54 -6.28
CA TYR A 101 -2.49 -16.47 -7.22
C TYR A 101 -1.22 -15.82 -7.78
N CYS A 102 -0.23 -15.51 -6.93
CA CYS A 102 1.04 -14.96 -7.39
C CYS A 102 1.71 -15.87 -8.42
N GLN A 103 1.79 -17.18 -8.13
CA GLN A 103 2.33 -18.16 -9.05
C GLN A 103 1.53 -18.24 -10.36
N ALA A 104 0.19 -18.21 -10.30
CA ALA A 104 -0.66 -18.20 -11.49
C ALA A 104 -0.53 -16.91 -12.34
N GLN A 105 -0.05 -15.82 -11.75
CA GLN A 105 0.35 -14.61 -12.47
C GLN A 105 1.77 -14.70 -13.06
N GLY A 106 2.51 -15.78 -12.83
CA GLY A 106 3.87 -15.97 -13.33
C GLY A 106 4.96 -15.39 -12.43
N MET A 107 4.64 -15.04 -11.17
CA MET A 107 5.64 -14.65 -10.18
C MET A 107 6.42 -15.89 -9.72
N ALA A 108 7.74 -15.86 -9.82
CA ALA A 108 8.61 -16.82 -9.16
C ALA A 108 8.59 -16.55 -7.65
N LEU A 109 8.45 -17.60 -6.82
CA LEU A 109 8.39 -17.46 -5.37
C LEU A 109 9.63 -18.05 -4.72
N GLU A 110 10.32 -17.25 -3.93
CA GLU A 110 11.49 -17.63 -3.14
C GLU A 110 11.12 -17.55 -1.65
N PHE A 111 11.21 -18.66 -0.93
CA PHE A 111 10.86 -18.72 0.50
C PHE A 111 12.13 -18.67 1.35
N VAL A 112 12.22 -17.71 2.27
CA VAL A 112 13.42 -17.46 3.07
C VAL A 112 13.14 -17.46 4.57
N PRO A 113 14.14 -17.81 5.40
CA PRO A 113 14.01 -17.70 6.84
C PRO A 113 13.59 -16.32 7.32
N ARG A 114 12.76 -16.26 8.37
CA ARG A 114 12.33 -14.98 8.96
C ARG A 114 13.50 -14.10 9.41
N SER A 115 14.59 -14.72 9.87
CA SER A 115 15.84 -14.03 10.21
C SER A 115 16.50 -13.40 8.99
N ALA A 116 16.66 -14.16 7.90
CA ALA A 116 17.19 -13.67 6.63
C ALA A 116 16.35 -12.51 6.06
N PHE A 117 15.02 -12.64 6.07
CA PHE A 117 14.13 -11.57 5.64
C PHE A 117 14.29 -10.28 6.47
N ARG A 118 14.52 -10.43 7.78
CA ARG A 118 14.79 -9.28 8.66
C ARG A 118 16.11 -8.61 8.27
N SER A 119 17.17 -9.38 8.05
CA SER A 119 18.45 -8.84 7.60
C SER A 119 18.35 -8.14 6.24
N LEU A 120 17.58 -8.68 5.29
CA LEU A 120 17.29 -8.03 4.01
C LEU A 120 16.56 -6.69 4.21
N ARG A 121 15.59 -6.64 5.11
CA ARG A 121 14.88 -5.39 5.43
C ARG A 121 15.84 -4.35 6.03
N GLU A 122 16.73 -4.78 6.91
CA GLU A 122 17.72 -3.92 7.58
C GLU A 122 18.81 -3.42 6.63
N SER A 123 19.21 -4.23 5.64
CA SER A 123 20.18 -3.84 4.62
C SER A 123 19.61 -2.91 3.53
N GLY A 124 18.30 -2.67 3.54
CA GLY A 124 17.63 -1.90 2.50
C GLY A 124 17.38 -2.69 1.21
N TRP A 125 17.15 -4.00 1.33
CA TRP A 125 16.80 -4.90 0.22
C TRP A 125 17.91 -5.07 -0.83
N THR A 126 19.17 -5.04 -0.40
CA THR A 126 20.34 -5.25 -1.25
C THR A 126 20.56 -6.72 -1.59
N GLY A 127 21.33 -7.00 -2.64
CA GLY A 127 21.75 -8.37 -2.99
C GLY A 127 20.83 -9.14 -3.94
N TYR A 128 19.81 -8.48 -4.50
CA TYR A 128 18.96 -9.04 -5.55
C TYR A 128 19.18 -8.37 -6.89
N GLU A 129 19.05 -9.14 -7.96
CA GLU A 129 19.11 -8.64 -9.34
C GLU A 129 17.80 -7.94 -9.74
N GLY A 130 17.91 -7.08 -10.76
CA GLY A 130 16.80 -6.33 -11.32
C GLY A 130 16.36 -5.13 -10.47
N ARG A 131 15.17 -4.61 -10.77
CA ARG A 131 14.58 -3.51 -10.03
C ARG A 131 13.99 -4.01 -8.72
N VAL A 132 14.56 -3.54 -7.62
CA VAL A 132 14.05 -3.79 -6.27
C VAL A 132 12.79 -2.96 -6.01
N LEU A 133 11.70 -3.64 -5.69
CA LEU A 133 10.44 -3.08 -5.19
C LEU A 133 10.30 -3.44 -3.70
N PRO A 134 10.54 -2.50 -2.77
CA PRO A 134 10.47 -2.76 -1.34
C PRO A 134 9.12 -3.32 -0.87
N GLU A 135 9.13 -3.97 0.30
CA GLU A 135 7.92 -4.49 0.93
C GLU A 135 6.80 -3.44 1.01
N GLY A 136 5.60 -3.83 0.59
CA GLY A 136 4.43 -2.96 0.62
C GLY A 136 4.40 -1.85 -0.44
N GLY A 137 5.33 -1.88 -1.39
CA GLY A 137 5.45 -0.91 -2.49
C GLY A 137 5.93 0.45 -2.01
N ALA A 138 6.82 0.46 -1.01
CA ALA A 138 7.35 1.69 -0.45
C ALA A 138 8.43 2.30 -1.35
N GLY A 139 8.38 3.62 -1.53
CA GLY A 139 9.40 4.36 -2.26
C GLY A 139 8.88 5.71 -2.76
N LEU A 140 9.77 6.53 -3.31
CA LEU A 140 9.42 7.85 -3.86
C LEU A 140 8.43 7.75 -5.04
N HIS A 141 8.50 6.66 -5.80
CA HIS A 141 7.59 6.37 -6.91
C HIS A 141 6.10 6.33 -6.49
N ALA A 142 5.82 6.03 -5.21
CA ALA A 142 4.46 5.93 -4.69
C ALA A 142 3.83 7.29 -4.35
N MET A 143 4.63 8.38 -4.30
CA MET A 143 4.18 9.68 -3.81
C MET A 143 3.10 10.30 -4.69
N GLU A 144 3.33 10.33 -6.01
CA GLU A 144 2.37 10.90 -6.97
C GLU A 144 1.04 10.16 -6.91
N GLY A 145 1.10 8.82 -6.98
CA GLY A 145 -0.11 8.00 -7.02
C GLY A 145 -0.91 8.02 -5.73
N CYS A 146 -0.26 8.03 -4.56
CA CYS A 146 -0.95 8.24 -3.29
C CYS A 146 -1.47 9.69 -3.15
N GLY A 147 -0.72 10.68 -3.64
CA GLY A 147 -1.14 12.08 -3.65
C GLY A 147 -2.36 12.35 -4.53
N ALA A 148 -2.60 11.54 -5.55
CA ALA A 148 -3.81 11.60 -6.35
C ALA A 148 -5.09 11.37 -5.51
N ILE A 149 -5.02 10.61 -4.41
CA ILE A 149 -6.16 10.41 -3.50
C ILE A 149 -6.71 11.76 -3.02
N TRP A 150 -5.82 12.67 -2.59
CA TRP A 150 -6.19 14.02 -2.17
C TRP A 150 -6.74 14.85 -3.32
N LYS A 151 -6.06 14.82 -4.47
CA LYS A 151 -6.43 15.63 -5.65
C LYS A 151 -7.76 15.20 -6.27
N GLU A 152 -8.18 13.96 -6.07
CA GLU A 152 -9.43 13.42 -6.58
C GLU A 152 -10.63 13.65 -5.66
N LEU A 153 -10.44 14.23 -4.47
CA LEU A 153 -11.56 14.56 -3.59
C LEU A 153 -12.37 15.70 -4.21
N ALA A 154 -13.70 15.51 -4.29
CA ALA A 154 -14.60 16.52 -4.83
C ALA A 154 -14.73 17.77 -3.94
N HIS A 155 -14.36 17.65 -2.67
CA HIS A 155 -14.38 18.72 -1.67
C HIS A 155 -13.26 18.48 -0.64
N GLU A 156 -12.74 19.56 -0.06
CA GLU A 156 -11.79 19.50 1.06
C GLU A 156 -12.54 19.04 2.32
N PRO A 157 -12.17 17.90 2.94
CA PRO A 157 -12.85 17.41 4.13
C PRO A 157 -12.35 18.11 5.39
N ASP A 158 -13.20 18.31 6.39
CA ASP A 158 -12.74 18.77 7.71
C ASP A 158 -11.82 17.75 8.39
N HIS A 159 -12.09 16.46 8.14
CA HIS A 159 -11.37 15.33 8.71
C HIS A 159 -11.07 14.28 7.63
N LEU A 160 -9.81 13.85 7.56
CA LEU A 160 -9.38 12.75 6.70
C LEU A 160 -8.88 11.60 7.56
N VAL A 161 -9.52 10.42 7.46
CA VAL A 161 -9.17 9.24 8.25
C VAL A 161 -8.59 8.16 7.34
N LEU A 162 -7.45 7.58 7.71
CA LEU A 162 -6.83 6.49 6.95
C LEU A 162 -6.00 5.54 7.81
N ALA A 163 -5.99 4.27 7.43
CA ALA A 163 -5.10 3.29 8.01
C ALA A 163 -3.67 3.42 7.44
N SER A 164 -2.65 3.17 8.27
CA SER A 164 -1.25 3.22 7.86
C SER A 164 -0.44 2.02 8.35
N GLY A 165 0.31 1.40 7.45
CA GLY A 165 1.37 0.45 7.78
C GLY A 165 2.73 1.11 7.60
N THR A 166 3.21 1.15 6.36
CA THR A 166 4.53 1.71 5.99
C THR A 166 4.58 3.25 5.94
N GLY A 167 3.52 3.97 6.31
CA GLY A 167 3.44 5.44 6.18
C GLY A 167 3.27 5.99 4.75
N THR A 168 3.63 5.22 3.72
CA THR A 168 3.75 5.70 2.33
C THR A 168 2.50 6.38 1.77
N THR A 169 1.30 5.83 2.04
CA THR A 169 0.05 6.42 1.55
C THR A 169 -0.23 7.76 2.20
N VAL A 170 -0.01 7.87 3.53
CA VAL A 170 -0.14 9.12 4.26
C VAL A 170 0.85 10.16 3.73
N SER A 171 2.11 9.76 3.55
CA SER A 171 3.15 10.67 3.03
C SER A 171 2.83 11.21 1.64
N GLY A 172 2.30 10.39 0.73
CA GLY A 172 1.90 10.87 -0.59
C GLY A 172 0.73 11.85 -0.53
N ILE A 173 -0.27 11.59 0.32
CA ILE A 173 -1.38 12.51 0.57
C ILE A 173 -0.87 13.84 1.13
N LEU A 174 -0.09 13.80 2.22
CA LEU A 174 0.49 15.00 2.84
C LEU A 174 1.36 15.78 1.84
N ALA A 175 2.08 15.11 0.94
CA ALA A 175 2.86 15.75 -0.11
C ALA A 175 1.98 16.52 -1.11
N ALA A 176 0.78 16.03 -1.41
CA ALA A 176 -0.18 16.68 -2.29
C ALA A 176 -1.03 17.77 -1.61
N MET A 177 -1.18 17.73 -0.29
CA MET A 177 -1.90 18.76 0.48
C MET A 177 -1.14 20.11 0.44
N PRO A 178 -1.85 21.25 0.33
CA PRO A 178 -1.22 22.55 0.45
C PRO A 178 -0.73 22.83 1.88
N PRO A 179 0.30 23.67 2.07
CA PRO A 179 0.65 24.18 3.40
C PRO A 179 -0.55 24.89 4.06
N TYR A 180 -0.67 24.78 5.38
CA TYR A 180 -1.74 25.36 6.19
C TYR A 180 -3.16 24.86 5.85
N CYS A 181 -3.28 23.68 5.20
CA CYS A 181 -4.56 23.03 4.96
C CYS A 181 -5.32 22.82 6.29
N LYS A 182 -6.64 23.09 6.28
CA LYS A 182 -7.47 23.04 7.48
C LYS A 182 -7.93 21.62 7.85
N THR A 183 -7.88 20.70 6.89
CA THR A 183 -8.18 19.28 7.12
C THR A 183 -7.32 18.71 8.23
N LYS A 184 -7.97 18.09 9.22
CA LYS A 184 -7.31 17.31 10.27
C LYS A 184 -7.11 15.88 9.79
N VAL A 185 -5.86 15.44 9.73
CA VAL A 185 -5.51 14.09 9.28
C VAL A 185 -5.44 13.15 10.48
N HIS A 186 -6.20 12.07 10.43
CA HIS A 186 -6.23 11.02 11.45
C HIS A 186 -5.66 9.74 10.85
N VAL A 187 -4.54 9.30 11.38
CA VAL A 187 -3.85 8.09 10.94
C VAL A 187 -4.03 7.00 11.98
N VAL A 188 -4.64 5.89 11.60
CA VAL A 188 -4.77 4.71 12.46
C VAL A 188 -3.69 3.71 12.07
N SER A 189 -2.77 3.39 12.98
CA SER A 189 -1.74 2.41 12.71
C SER A 189 -2.37 1.02 12.55
N ALA A 190 -2.02 0.34 11.46
CA ALA A 190 -2.40 -1.04 11.16
C ALA A 190 -1.31 -2.05 11.56
N VAL A 191 -0.24 -1.58 12.20
CA VAL A 191 0.86 -2.40 12.71
C VAL A 191 1.35 -1.88 14.06
N LYS A 192 1.82 -2.78 14.91
CA LYS A 192 2.47 -2.43 16.17
C LYS A 192 3.88 -1.88 15.94
N GLY A 193 4.25 -0.87 16.73
CA GLY A 193 5.62 -0.37 16.80
C GLY A 193 6.08 0.48 15.61
N ALA A 194 5.15 1.09 14.87
CA ALA A 194 5.42 1.97 13.71
C ALA A 194 6.03 3.34 14.10
N HIS A 195 6.93 3.38 15.09
CA HIS A 195 7.44 4.61 15.68
C HIS A 195 8.23 5.45 14.66
N LYS A 196 8.99 4.79 13.77
CA LYS A 196 9.79 5.47 12.74
C LYS A 196 8.88 6.07 11.68
N GLU A 197 7.89 5.31 11.21
CA GLU A 197 6.90 5.74 10.22
C GLU A 197 6.05 6.89 10.77
N ARG A 198 5.60 6.78 12.03
CA ARG A 198 4.88 7.83 12.75
C ARG A 198 5.70 9.11 12.80
N ALA A 199 6.95 9.04 13.26
CA ALA A 199 7.82 10.22 13.38
C ALA A 199 8.03 10.92 12.03
N ALA A 200 8.29 10.16 10.96
CA ALA A 200 8.47 10.70 9.62
C ALA A 200 7.20 11.40 9.09
N VAL A 201 6.03 10.77 9.26
CA VAL A 201 4.74 11.33 8.85
C VAL A 201 4.39 12.60 9.65
N GLN A 202 4.63 12.60 10.96
CA GLN A 202 4.40 13.76 11.82
C GLN A 202 5.31 14.93 11.46
N GLN A 203 6.58 14.67 11.17
CA GLN A 203 7.52 15.69 10.71
C GLN A 203 7.06 16.32 9.39
N GLN A 204 6.59 15.50 8.44
CA GLN A 204 6.09 15.97 7.15
C GLN A 204 4.84 16.85 7.30
N ALA A 205 3.90 16.45 8.18
CA ALA A 205 2.71 17.25 8.47
C ALA A 205 3.08 18.59 9.15
N LEU A 206 4.00 18.56 10.12
CA LEU A 206 4.50 19.75 10.82
C LEU A 206 5.14 20.74 9.85
N ALA A 207 5.98 20.26 8.92
CA ALA A 207 6.63 21.10 7.90
C ALA A 207 5.63 21.82 6.98
N LYS A 208 4.38 21.34 6.90
CA LYS A 208 3.28 21.96 6.15
C LYS A 208 2.24 22.64 7.04
N HIS A 209 2.43 22.71 8.34
CA HIS A 209 1.44 23.21 9.29
C HIS A 209 0.08 22.49 9.20
N ILE A 210 0.10 21.19 8.91
CA ILE A 210 -1.10 20.34 8.85
C ILE A 210 -1.29 19.67 10.21
N THR A 211 -2.51 19.72 10.74
CA THR A 211 -2.85 19.02 11.99
C THR A 211 -2.95 17.53 11.72
N LEU A 212 -2.10 16.73 12.36
CA LEU A 212 -2.09 15.27 12.24
C LEU A 212 -2.17 14.58 13.61
N HIS A 213 -3.14 13.69 13.75
CA HIS A 213 -3.30 12.78 14.87
C HIS A 213 -2.90 11.37 14.43
N TRP A 214 -2.06 10.71 15.22
CA TRP A 214 -1.66 9.32 14.98
C TRP A 214 -2.15 8.46 16.14
N GLU A 215 -3.04 7.54 15.83
CA GLU A 215 -3.60 6.57 16.77
C GLU A 215 -2.88 5.22 16.61
N ASP A 216 -2.22 4.77 17.66
CA ASP A 216 -1.57 3.46 17.67
C ASP A 216 -2.61 2.36 17.83
N GLU A 217 -2.40 1.25 17.12
CA GLU A 217 -3.29 0.08 17.03
C GLU A 217 -3.65 -0.54 18.40
N THR A 218 -2.90 -0.20 19.45
CA THR A 218 -3.06 -0.72 20.81
C THR A 218 -4.46 -0.50 21.39
N HIS A 219 -5.25 0.42 20.82
CA HIS A 219 -6.62 0.70 21.27
C HIS A 219 -7.69 -0.23 20.66
N PHE A 220 -7.44 -0.86 19.50
CA PHE A 220 -8.50 -1.55 18.73
C PHE A 220 -8.21 -3.02 18.39
N GLY A 221 -6.99 -3.52 18.65
CA GLY A 221 -6.63 -4.92 18.42
C GLY A 221 -5.32 -5.08 17.66
N VAL A 222 -5.16 -6.19 16.95
CA VAL A 222 -4.04 -6.40 16.01
C VAL A 222 -4.67 -6.64 14.64
N LEU A 223 -4.06 -6.20 13.55
CA LEU A 223 -4.56 -6.35 12.19
C LEU A 223 -5.07 -7.77 11.93
N GLY A 224 -6.36 -7.88 11.60
CA GLY A 224 -7.04 -9.16 11.36
C GLY A 224 -7.59 -9.85 12.62
N LYS A 225 -7.54 -9.20 13.79
CA LYS A 225 -8.14 -9.66 15.05
C LYS A 225 -8.95 -8.53 15.67
N TRP A 226 -10.27 -8.69 15.77
CA TRP A 226 -11.13 -7.80 16.56
C TRP A 226 -11.46 -8.45 17.91
N SER A 227 -11.59 -7.64 18.96
CA SER A 227 -12.25 -8.08 20.19
C SER A 227 -13.76 -7.93 20.02
N PRO A 228 -14.60 -8.87 20.49
CA PRO A 228 -16.07 -8.78 20.38
C PRO A 228 -16.72 -7.58 21.09
N SER A 229 -15.94 -6.75 21.78
CA SER A 229 -16.40 -5.67 22.65
C SER A 229 -16.44 -4.29 21.95
N LEU A 230 -16.35 -4.24 20.62
CA LEU A 230 -16.45 -3.03 19.80
C LEU A 230 -17.73 -3.03 18.97
#